data_AF-A0A0M0TE91-F1
#
_entry.id   AF-A0A0M0TE91-F1
#
_cell.length_a   1.000
_cell.length_b   1.000
_cell.length_c   1.000
_cell.angle_alpha   90.00
_cell.angle_beta   90.00
_cell.angle_gamma   90.00
#
_symmetry.space_group_name_H-M   'P 1'
#
loop_
_entity.id
_entity.type
_entity.pdbx_description
1 polymer ?
#
loop_
_entity_poly.entity_id
_entity_poly.type
_entity_poly.pdbx_seq_one_letter_code
_entity_poly.pdbx_strand_id
1 'polypeptide(L)'
;MFQRFKSHFARQPATPQKLPEQQSEVIRDSRGYFRPQSADELLATSPRRQCLQQLWQNSALPEGLYQRFYLAPVKQLLGSVQQVPATPEGDWSGAGGFADLTLKFTTCAVRLAKGHLFPPGAAPETQAAQSLLWQAVVFWAALFYHLPLLRQLDGELEDGHHWQPGLWMPARRFRFRFRSSLPDLSVPLEAMMAARLLPEEAVSWLFLVPEAWHCLALQLGGHPSAVPLVDSLLQEAATQVQSPLLKPAASSEPPSATLAPTGSDGVSPLPVSTTLPSVGQPACEDTQTLLSLFQSNDEVSLSIDVNENDNDLKLHKHP
;
A
#
# COMPACT_ATOMS: atom_id res chain seq x y z
N MET A 1 -75.36 -13.99 0.00
CA MET A 1 -74.48 -15.13 0.31
C MET A 1 -73.49 -15.28 -0.84
N PHE A 2 -72.20 -15.35 -0.52
CA PHE A 2 -71.02 -15.58 -1.40
C PHE A 2 -70.41 -14.39 -2.17
N GLN A 3 -69.33 -13.90 -1.55
CA GLN A 3 -68.36 -12.93 -2.04
C GLN A 3 -67.43 -13.55 -3.10
N ARG A 4 -67.03 -12.73 -4.07
CA ARG A 4 -66.04 -13.03 -5.11
C ARG A 4 -64.63 -13.19 -4.50
N PHE A 5 -64.04 -14.36 -4.64
CA PHE A 5 -62.60 -14.56 -4.41
C PHE A 5 -61.79 -13.96 -5.58
N LYS A 6 -60.99 -12.93 -5.30
CA LYS A 6 -59.89 -12.49 -6.16
C LYS A 6 -58.60 -13.05 -5.57
N SER A 7 -57.98 -13.99 -6.27
CA SER A 7 -56.63 -14.49 -5.96
C SER A 7 -55.59 -13.45 -6.39
N HIS A 8 -55.01 -12.76 -5.42
CA HIS A 8 -53.81 -11.96 -5.64
C HIS A 8 -52.59 -12.90 -5.60
N PHE A 9 -51.98 -13.10 -6.76
CA PHE A 9 -50.64 -13.67 -6.85
C PHE A 9 -49.65 -12.61 -6.37
N ALA A 10 -49.34 -12.63 -5.07
CA ALA A 10 -48.31 -11.77 -4.50
C ALA A 10 -46.94 -12.36 -4.83
N ARG A 11 -46.25 -11.75 -5.81
CA ARG A 11 -44.82 -11.98 -6.07
C ARG A 11 -44.03 -11.42 -4.89
N GLN A 12 -43.56 -12.29 -4.00
CA GLN A 12 -42.59 -11.92 -2.97
C GLN A 12 -41.31 -11.44 -3.66
N PRO A 13 -40.78 -10.23 -3.34
CA PRO A 13 -39.41 -9.91 -3.70
C PRO A 13 -38.49 -10.70 -2.76
N ALA A 14 -37.79 -11.68 -3.34
CA ALA A 14 -36.69 -12.37 -2.66
C ALA A 14 -35.64 -11.32 -2.27
N THR A 15 -35.45 -11.14 -0.98
CA THR A 15 -34.39 -10.34 -0.38
C THR A 15 -33.05 -11.02 -0.71
N PRO A 16 -32.01 -10.31 -1.19
CA PRO A 16 -30.69 -10.89 -1.32
C PRO A 16 -30.14 -11.14 0.09
N GLN A 17 -29.97 -12.41 0.45
CA GLN A 17 -29.34 -12.80 1.70
C GLN A 17 -27.90 -12.29 1.76
N LYS A 18 -27.61 -11.51 2.79
CA LYS A 18 -26.28 -11.19 3.31
C LYS A 18 -25.39 -12.44 3.31
N LEU A 19 -24.32 -12.42 2.52
CA LEU A 19 -23.20 -13.35 2.64
C LEU A 19 -21.90 -12.54 2.87
N PRO A 20 -21.68 -12.03 4.10
CA PRO A 20 -20.30 -11.99 4.62
C PRO A 20 -20.17 -12.56 6.06
N GLU A 21 -21.26 -12.73 6.81
CA GLU A 21 -21.18 -13.05 8.25
C GLU A 21 -20.81 -14.52 8.55
N GLN A 22 -21.06 -15.46 7.63
CA GLN A 22 -20.82 -16.89 7.86
C GLN A 22 -19.34 -17.33 7.83
N GLN A 23 -18.44 -16.58 7.19
CA GLN A 23 -17.00 -16.91 7.20
C GLN A 23 -16.31 -16.47 8.49
N SER A 24 -16.80 -15.41 9.12
CA SER A 24 -16.24 -14.86 10.37
C SER A 24 -16.42 -15.78 11.57
N GLU A 25 -17.49 -16.59 11.61
CA GLU A 25 -17.76 -17.52 12.73
C GLU A 25 -16.85 -18.76 12.74
N VAL A 26 -16.30 -19.18 11.59
CA VAL A 26 -15.40 -20.36 11.54
C VAL A 26 -13.97 -20.02 11.96
N ILE A 27 -13.59 -18.74 11.86
CA ILE A 27 -12.22 -18.26 12.11
C ILE A 27 -12.03 -17.85 13.58
N ARG A 28 -13.11 -17.47 14.27
CA ARG A 28 -13.11 -17.01 15.66
C ARG A 28 -13.67 -18.08 16.60
N ASP A 29 -12.91 -18.46 17.62
CA ASP A 29 -13.37 -19.43 18.63
C ASP A 29 -14.35 -18.79 19.64
N SER A 30 -14.97 -19.63 20.48
CA SER A 30 -15.92 -19.20 21.52
C SER A 30 -15.30 -18.32 22.61
N ARG A 31 -13.97 -18.27 22.70
CA ARG A 31 -13.20 -17.40 23.61
C ARG A 31 -12.77 -16.09 22.93
N GLY A 32 -13.15 -15.90 21.67
CA GLY A 32 -12.90 -14.69 20.90
C GLY A 32 -11.54 -14.64 20.21
N TYR A 33 -10.79 -15.75 20.17
CA TYR A 33 -9.50 -15.84 19.48
C TYR A 33 -9.67 -16.23 18.01
N PHE A 34 -8.89 -15.59 17.14
CA PHE A 34 -8.80 -15.85 15.72
C PHE A 34 -7.67 -16.85 15.43
N ARG A 35 -7.87 -17.74 14.45
CA ARG A 35 -6.79 -18.59 13.92
C ARG A 35 -5.93 -17.79 12.92
N PRO A 36 -4.58 -17.87 12.99
CA PRO A 36 -3.72 -17.33 11.95
C PRO A 36 -4.03 -17.96 10.59
N GLN A 37 -4.09 -17.10 9.58
CA GLN A 37 -4.32 -17.46 8.20
C GLN A 37 -3.05 -17.17 7.40
N SER A 38 -2.82 -17.98 6.38
CA SER A 38 -1.78 -17.74 5.39
C SER A 38 -2.12 -16.50 4.56
N ALA A 39 -1.09 -15.88 3.95
CA ALA A 39 -1.30 -14.74 3.08
C ALA A 39 -2.22 -15.06 1.87
N ASP A 40 -2.12 -16.29 1.35
CA ASP A 40 -2.95 -16.73 0.22
C ASP A 40 -4.42 -16.89 0.61
N GLU A 41 -4.71 -17.43 1.81
CA GLU A 41 -6.09 -17.47 2.35
C GLU A 41 -6.64 -16.07 2.57
N LEU A 42 -5.82 -15.15 3.11
CA LEU A 42 -6.22 -13.76 3.32
C LEU A 42 -6.49 -13.05 1.99
N LEU A 43 -5.77 -13.39 0.92
CA LEU A 43 -5.96 -12.81 -0.42
C LEU A 43 -7.06 -13.48 -1.24
N ALA A 44 -7.56 -14.65 -0.83
CA ALA A 44 -8.48 -15.45 -1.62
C ALA A 44 -9.89 -14.83 -1.79
N THR A 45 -10.24 -13.80 -1.01
CA THR A 45 -11.56 -13.15 -1.12
C THR A 45 -11.72 -12.49 -2.50
N SER A 46 -12.95 -12.52 -3.04
CA SER A 46 -13.21 -11.95 -4.37
C SER A 46 -12.80 -10.48 -4.51
N PRO A 47 -13.08 -9.58 -3.54
CA PRO A 47 -12.68 -8.18 -3.62
C PRO A 47 -11.15 -8.00 -3.64
N ARG A 48 -10.42 -8.76 -2.81
CA ARG A 48 -8.95 -8.65 -2.72
C ARG A 48 -8.28 -9.16 -3.99
N ARG A 49 -8.75 -10.27 -4.57
CA ARG A 49 -8.27 -10.76 -5.88
C ARG A 49 -8.52 -9.76 -6.99
N GLN A 50 -9.66 -9.08 -6.99
CA GLN A 50 -9.94 -8.02 -7.96
C GLN A 50 -8.95 -6.85 -7.80
N CYS A 51 -8.66 -6.41 -6.57
CA CYS A 51 -7.64 -5.39 -6.33
C CYS A 51 -6.26 -5.84 -6.83
N LEU A 52 -5.83 -7.07 -6.57
CA LEU A 52 -4.56 -7.60 -7.08
C LEU A 52 -4.51 -7.62 -8.61
N GLN A 53 -5.59 -8.05 -9.26
CA GLN A 53 -5.67 -8.06 -10.72
C GLN A 53 -5.57 -6.65 -11.30
N GLN A 54 -6.26 -5.67 -10.69
CA GLN A 54 -6.17 -4.27 -11.09
C GLN A 54 -4.77 -3.71 -10.82
N LEU A 55 -4.16 -4.03 -9.68
CA LEU A 55 -2.80 -3.61 -9.36
C LEU A 55 -1.80 -4.14 -10.42
N TRP A 56 -1.93 -5.41 -10.82
CA TRP A 56 -1.14 -5.99 -11.92
C TRP A 56 -1.35 -5.26 -13.25
N GLN A 57 -2.61 -5.04 -13.66
CA GLN A 57 -2.95 -4.34 -14.91
C GLN A 57 -2.47 -2.88 -14.98
N ASN A 58 -2.23 -2.27 -13.82
CA ASN A 58 -1.75 -0.90 -13.70
C ASN A 58 -0.25 -0.80 -13.38
N SER A 59 0.43 -1.93 -13.17
CA SER A 59 1.88 -1.98 -13.03
C SER A 59 2.55 -2.07 -14.40
N ALA A 60 3.69 -1.41 -14.55
CA ALA A 60 4.59 -1.58 -15.69
C ALA A 60 5.81 -2.45 -15.36
N LEU A 61 5.88 -3.02 -14.15
CA LEU A 61 6.94 -3.96 -13.77
C LEU A 61 6.79 -5.30 -14.51
N PRO A 62 7.90 -5.91 -14.96
CA PRO A 62 7.95 -7.31 -15.37
C PRO A 62 7.47 -8.25 -14.25
N GLU A 63 6.99 -9.45 -14.63
CA GLU A 63 6.33 -10.37 -13.69
C GLU A 63 7.19 -10.72 -12.47
N GLY A 64 8.46 -11.11 -12.65
CA GLY A 64 9.36 -11.45 -11.53
C GLY A 64 9.54 -10.29 -10.54
N LEU A 65 9.75 -9.08 -11.06
CA LEU A 65 9.87 -7.86 -10.25
C LEU A 65 8.54 -7.48 -9.58
N TYR A 66 7.41 -7.66 -10.26
CA TYR A 66 6.09 -7.45 -9.65
C TYR A 66 5.86 -8.41 -8.47
N GLN A 67 6.21 -9.68 -8.63
CA GLN A 67 6.09 -10.67 -7.56
C GLN A 67 6.94 -10.28 -6.34
N ARG A 68 8.20 -9.88 -6.56
CA ARG A 68 9.13 -9.52 -5.48
C ARG A 68 8.86 -8.16 -4.86
N PHE A 69 8.62 -7.13 -5.68
CA PHE A 69 8.52 -5.75 -5.20
C PHE A 69 7.09 -5.36 -4.83
N TYR A 70 6.05 -5.98 -5.39
CA TYR A 70 4.66 -5.61 -5.06
C TYR A 70 3.93 -6.73 -4.32
N LEU A 71 3.87 -7.94 -4.87
CA LEU A 71 3.02 -8.98 -4.30
C LEU A 71 3.56 -9.55 -2.99
N ALA A 72 4.86 -9.86 -2.90
CA ALA A 72 5.45 -10.37 -1.65
C ALA A 72 5.29 -9.40 -0.47
N PRO A 73 5.51 -8.09 -0.61
CA PRO A 73 5.23 -7.08 0.42
C PRO A 73 3.76 -7.00 0.81
N VAL A 74 2.85 -7.07 -0.16
CA VAL A 74 1.40 -7.14 0.11
C VAL A 74 1.07 -8.40 0.92
N LYS A 75 1.58 -9.56 0.53
CA LYS A 75 1.41 -10.82 1.26
C LYS A 75 1.97 -10.73 2.67
N GLN A 76 3.15 -10.13 2.84
CA GLN A 76 3.78 -9.94 4.13
C GLN A 76 2.94 -9.03 5.04
N LEU A 77 2.45 -7.90 4.51
CA LEU A 77 1.57 -6.99 5.26
C LEU A 77 0.28 -7.70 5.69
N LEU A 78 -0.39 -8.37 4.76
CA LEU A 78 -1.62 -9.10 5.07
C LEU A 78 -1.37 -10.20 6.11
N GLY A 79 -0.26 -10.91 5.99
CA GLY A 79 0.16 -11.90 6.98
C GLY A 79 0.42 -11.31 8.37
N SER A 80 0.96 -10.08 8.47
CA SER A 80 1.25 -9.44 9.76
C SER A 80 0.06 -8.70 10.37
N VAL A 81 -0.98 -8.37 9.59
CA VAL A 81 -2.20 -7.70 10.08
C VAL A 81 -3.38 -8.66 10.21
N GLN A 82 -3.35 -9.82 9.53
CA GLN A 82 -4.41 -10.81 9.56
C GLN A 82 -5.79 -10.19 9.27
N GLN A 83 -6.77 -10.39 10.15
CA GLN A 83 -8.16 -9.93 9.99
C GLN A 83 -8.47 -8.71 10.87
N VAL A 84 -7.47 -7.88 11.21
CA VAL A 84 -7.73 -6.68 12.01
C VAL A 84 -8.58 -5.64 11.24
N PRO A 85 -9.48 -4.93 11.94
CA PRO A 85 -10.18 -3.77 11.38
C PRO A 85 -9.23 -2.58 11.23
N ALA A 86 -9.57 -1.63 10.36
CA ALA A 86 -8.80 -0.39 10.23
C ALA A 86 -9.24 0.67 11.27
N THR A 87 -10.52 0.67 11.63
CA THR A 87 -11.15 1.63 12.54
C THR A 87 -12.06 0.93 13.54
N PRO A 88 -12.35 1.53 14.71
CA PRO A 88 -13.28 0.93 15.68
C PRO A 88 -14.73 0.91 15.17
N GLU A 89 -15.09 1.88 14.33
CA GLU A 89 -16.44 2.07 13.79
C GLU A 89 -16.38 2.52 12.31
N GLY A 90 -17.52 2.48 11.61
CA GLY A 90 -17.64 2.89 10.21
C GLY A 90 -17.29 1.79 9.20
N ASP A 91 -17.06 2.18 7.95
CA ASP A 91 -16.97 1.27 6.80
C ASP A 91 -15.78 0.29 6.85
N TRP A 92 -14.75 0.64 7.63
CA TRP A 92 -13.51 -0.15 7.76
C TRP A 92 -13.38 -0.88 9.11
N SER A 93 -14.48 -0.98 9.86
CA SER A 93 -14.52 -1.65 11.18
C SER A 93 -14.75 -3.16 11.14
N GLY A 94 -15.05 -3.70 9.96
CA GLY A 94 -15.23 -5.14 9.75
C GLY A 94 -13.94 -5.95 9.88
N ALA A 95 -14.07 -7.27 10.05
CA ALA A 95 -12.94 -8.19 10.03
C ALA A 95 -12.17 -8.09 8.70
N GLY A 96 -10.87 -7.86 8.77
CA GLY A 96 -10.01 -7.65 7.61
C GLY A 96 -10.17 -6.28 6.95
N GLY A 97 -10.88 -5.34 7.59
CA GLY A 97 -11.12 -4.00 7.07
C GLY A 97 -9.83 -3.23 6.78
N PHE A 98 -8.75 -3.46 7.56
CA PHE A 98 -7.45 -2.87 7.26
C PHE A 98 -6.88 -3.35 5.91
N ALA A 99 -6.87 -4.66 5.68
CA ALA A 99 -6.38 -5.24 4.43
C ALA A 99 -7.20 -4.75 3.22
N ASP A 100 -8.53 -4.68 3.36
CA ASP A 100 -9.41 -4.22 2.29
C ASP A 100 -9.21 -2.74 1.98
N LEU A 101 -9.07 -1.90 3.02
CA LEU A 101 -8.76 -0.47 2.88
C LEU A 101 -7.45 -0.27 2.13
N THR A 102 -6.37 -0.86 2.62
CA THR A 102 -5.03 -0.69 2.05
C THR A 102 -4.97 -1.20 0.62
N LEU A 103 -5.52 -2.38 0.31
CA LEU A 103 -5.52 -2.91 -1.05
C LEU A 103 -6.30 -2.02 -2.04
N LYS A 104 -7.50 -1.57 -1.65
CA LYS A 104 -8.29 -0.66 -2.48
C LYS A 104 -7.57 0.66 -2.69
N PHE A 105 -6.97 1.22 -1.64
CA PHE A 105 -6.22 2.46 -1.69
C PHE A 105 -4.99 2.35 -2.59
N THR A 106 -4.13 1.36 -2.37
CA THR A 106 -2.91 1.14 -3.17
C THR A 106 -3.24 0.92 -4.64
N THR A 107 -4.26 0.12 -4.93
CA THR A 107 -4.73 -0.11 -6.31
C THR A 107 -5.22 1.18 -6.96
N CYS A 108 -5.96 2.00 -6.21
CA CYS A 108 -6.46 3.29 -6.68
C CYS A 108 -5.32 4.27 -6.95
N ALA A 109 -4.36 4.40 -6.04
CA ALA A 109 -3.20 5.27 -6.17
C ALA A 109 -2.33 4.91 -7.39
N VAL A 110 -2.03 3.61 -7.57
CA VAL A 110 -1.26 3.14 -8.74
C VAL A 110 -2.00 3.39 -10.05
N ARG A 111 -3.33 3.14 -10.07
CA ARG A 111 -4.17 3.44 -11.25
C ARG A 111 -4.16 4.93 -11.59
N LEU A 112 -4.25 5.81 -10.61
CA LEU A 112 -4.19 7.26 -10.83
C LEU A 112 -2.82 7.65 -11.38
N ALA A 113 -1.73 7.19 -10.76
CA ALA A 113 -0.37 7.52 -11.16
C ALA A 113 -0.01 7.09 -12.59
N LYS A 114 -0.63 6.03 -13.12
CA LYS A 114 -0.42 5.58 -14.52
C LYS A 114 -0.69 6.66 -15.56
N GLY A 115 -1.55 7.63 -15.27
CA GLY A 115 -1.86 8.76 -16.16
C GLY A 115 -0.89 9.95 -16.06
N HIS A 116 0.11 9.88 -15.18
CA HIS A 116 1.00 11.00 -14.89
C HIS A 116 2.47 10.70 -15.24
N LEU A 117 3.19 11.75 -15.60
CA LEU A 117 4.63 11.69 -15.84
C LEU A 117 5.38 12.16 -14.59
N PHE A 118 6.42 11.41 -14.23
CA PHE A 118 7.25 11.68 -13.07
C PHE A 118 8.74 11.74 -13.44
N PRO A 119 9.53 12.53 -12.71
CA PRO A 119 9.11 13.62 -11.84
C PRO A 119 8.64 14.83 -12.69
N PRO A 120 7.67 15.64 -12.21
CA PRO A 120 7.20 16.80 -12.95
C PRO A 120 8.33 17.82 -13.17
N GLY A 121 8.44 18.34 -14.39
CA GLY A 121 9.45 19.34 -14.76
C GLY A 121 10.82 18.78 -15.18
N ALA A 122 11.05 17.47 -15.07
CA ALA A 122 12.25 16.84 -15.64
C ALA A 122 12.15 16.73 -17.17
N ALA A 123 13.31 16.60 -17.84
CA ALA A 123 13.38 16.36 -19.28
C ALA A 123 12.66 15.04 -19.65
N PRO A 124 12.00 14.97 -20.83
CA PRO A 124 11.26 13.78 -21.24
C PRO A 124 12.07 12.49 -21.20
N GLU A 125 13.37 12.56 -21.52
CA GLU A 125 14.31 11.44 -21.50
C GLU A 125 14.48 10.89 -20.08
N THR A 126 14.69 11.79 -19.10
CA THR A 126 14.79 11.45 -17.67
C THR A 126 13.47 10.89 -17.14
N GLN A 127 12.34 11.49 -17.52
CA GLN A 127 11.01 11.01 -17.12
C GLN A 127 10.75 9.60 -17.64
N ALA A 128 11.10 9.32 -18.89
CA ALA A 128 10.94 7.99 -19.48
C ALA A 128 11.78 6.95 -18.74
N ALA A 129 13.05 7.26 -18.46
CA ALA A 129 13.96 6.33 -17.81
C ALA A 129 13.61 6.03 -16.35
N GLN A 130 13.18 7.04 -15.60
CA GLN A 130 12.82 6.89 -14.18
C GLN A 130 11.34 6.55 -13.95
N SER A 131 10.55 6.41 -15.01
CA SER A 131 9.09 6.21 -14.93
C SER A 131 8.70 5.04 -14.02
N LEU A 132 9.36 3.89 -14.19
CA LEU A 132 9.15 2.69 -13.36
C LEU A 132 9.47 2.95 -11.89
N LEU A 133 10.57 3.66 -11.62
CA LEU A 133 11.00 3.97 -10.25
C LEU A 133 9.97 4.82 -9.54
N TRP A 134 9.48 5.87 -10.20
CA TRP A 134 8.46 6.74 -9.61
C TRP A 134 7.11 6.05 -9.46
N GLN A 135 6.73 5.14 -10.37
CA GLN A 135 5.54 4.29 -10.17
C GLN A 135 5.69 3.40 -8.93
N ALA A 136 6.88 2.83 -8.70
CA ALA A 136 7.16 2.07 -7.49
C ALA A 136 7.12 2.93 -6.24
N VAL A 137 7.64 4.17 -6.27
CA VAL A 137 7.52 5.13 -5.17
C VAL A 137 6.05 5.35 -4.80
N VAL A 138 5.16 5.55 -5.78
CA VAL A 138 3.73 5.72 -5.52
C VAL A 138 3.13 4.45 -4.89
N PHE A 139 3.46 3.27 -5.43
CA PHE A 139 3.02 2.00 -4.85
C PHE A 139 3.43 1.88 -3.37
N TRP A 140 4.70 2.11 -3.06
CA TRP A 140 5.24 1.99 -1.71
C TRP A 140 4.65 3.02 -0.75
N ALA A 141 4.60 4.28 -1.17
CA ALA A 141 3.95 5.34 -0.40
C ALA A 141 2.49 4.99 -0.12
N ALA A 142 1.78 4.43 -1.10
CA ALA A 142 0.40 4.04 -0.93
C ALA A 142 0.21 2.82 -0.01
N LEU A 143 1.09 1.81 -0.11
CA LEU A 143 1.09 0.64 0.78
C LEU A 143 1.35 1.03 2.24
N PHE A 144 2.19 2.04 2.47
CA PHE A 144 2.57 2.49 3.80
C PHE A 144 1.60 3.50 4.43
N TYR A 145 0.78 4.15 3.60
CA TYR A 145 -0.09 5.26 4.00
C TYR A 145 -0.96 4.95 5.22
N HIS A 146 -1.51 3.74 5.32
CA HIS A 146 -2.41 3.34 6.42
C HIS A 146 -1.73 2.71 7.63
N LEU A 147 -0.42 2.45 7.59
CA LEU A 147 0.31 1.83 8.71
C LEU A 147 0.11 2.53 10.07
N PRO A 148 -0.04 3.88 10.16
CA PRO A 148 -0.32 4.54 11.43
C PRO A 148 -1.59 4.07 12.14
N LEU A 149 -2.60 3.53 11.41
CA LEU A 149 -3.82 2.98 12.02
C LEU A 149 -3.53 1.76 12.91
N LEU A 150 -2.51 0.97 12.56
CA LEU A 150 -2.15 -0.25 13.30
C LEU A 150 -1.59 0.05 14.70
N ARG A 151 -1.09 1.28 14.94
CA ARG A 151 -0.62 1.70 16.27
C ARG A 151 -1.73 1.72 17.32
N GLN A 152 -2.97 1.89 16.87
CA GLN A 152 -4.15 1.91 17.74
C GLN A 152 -4.57 0.49 18.15
N LEU A 153 -4.00 -0.54 17.53
CA LEU A 153 -4.31 -1.93 17.85
C LEU A 153 -3.28 -2.51 18.82
N ASP A 154 -3.78 -3.37 19.68
CA ASP A 154 -3.00 -4.18 20.61
C ASP A 154 -3.44 -5.63 20.44
N GLY A 155 -2.49 -6.51 20.14
CA GLY A 155 -2.72 -7.93 19.95
C GLY A 155 -2.19 -8.78 21.10
N GLU A 156 -2.84 -9.89 21.34
CA GLU A 156 -2.46 -10.87 22.36
C GLU A 156 -2.59 -12.27 21.78
N LEU A 157 -1.55 -13.08 21.96
CA LEU A 157 -1.55 -14.49 21.58
C LEU A 157 -2.22 -15.35 22.65
N GLU A 158 -2.66 -16.55 22.29
CA GLU A 158 -3.30 -17.49 23.22
C GLU A 158 -2.45 -17.87 24.43
N ASP A 159 -1.12 -17.74 24.34
CA ASP A 159 -0.18 -17.96 25.44
C ASP A 159 0.09 -16.70 26.29
N GLY A 160 -0.64 -15.61 26.04
CA GLY A 160 -0.55 -14.35 26.76
C GLY A 160 0.55 -13.39 26.28
N HIS A 161 1.37 -13.78 25.31
CA HIS A 161 2.39 -12.88 24.76
C HIS A 161 1.79 -11.78 23.89
N HIS A 162 2.47 -10.64 23.86
CA HIS A 162 2.10 -9.51 23.03
C HIS A 162 2.30 -9.82 21.53
N TRP A 163 1.36 -9.37 20.72
CA TRP A 163 1.47 -9.34 19.26
C TRP A 163 1.15 -7.94 18.77
N GLN A 164 2.07 -7.31 18.04
CA GLN A 164 1.81 -6.02 17.40
C GLN A 164 1.36 -6.24 15.95
N PRO A 165 0.09 -5.96 15.60
CA PRO A 165 -0.35 -6.03 14.21
C PRO A 165 0.54 -5.15 13.32
N GLY A 166 0.93 -5.70 12.16
CA GLY A 166 1.79 -5.03 11.19
C GLY A 166 3.27 -5.39 11.29
N LEU A 167 3.79 -5.74 12.48
CA LEU A 167 5.22 -6.04 12.63
C LEU A 167 5.59 -7.48 12.28
N TRP A 168 4.80 -8.46 12.73
CA TRP A 168 5.03 -9.89 12.43
C TRP A 168 3.72 -10.67 12.37
N MET A 169 3.75 -11.82 11.70
CA MET A 169 2.62 -12.75 11.65
C MET A 169 2.44 -13.42 13.02
N PRO A 170 1.21 -13.54 13.55
CA PRO A 170 0.99 -14.24 14.81
C PRO A 170 1.23 -15.74 14.63
N ALA A 171 2.12 -16.31 15.46
CA ALA A 171 2.47 -17.74 15.41
C ALA A 171 1.40 -18.65 16.03
N ARG A 172 0.43 -18.07 16.74
CA ARG A 172 -0.62 -18.78 17.48
C ARG A 172 -1.94 -18.07 17.29
N ARG A 173 -3.03 -18.70 17.77
CA ARG A 173 -4.31 -18.02 17.90
C ARG A 173 -4.14 -16.69 18.61
N PHE A 174 -4.81 -15.67 18.09
CA PHE A 174 -4.61 -14.30 18.53
C PHE A 174 -5.94 -13.59 18.74
N ARG A 175 -5.95 -12.57 19.58
CA ARG A 175 -7.04 -11.60 19.68
C ARG A 175 -6.45 -10.20 19.59
N PHE A 176 -7.29 -9.22 19.31
CA PHE A 176 -6.88 -7.83 19.24
C PHE A 176 -7.94 -6.93 19.86
N ARG A 177 -7.51 -5.74 20.27
CA ARG A 177 -8.36 -4.68 20.80
C ARG A 177 -7.83 -3.32 20.37
N PHE A 178 -8.72 -2.33 20.30
CA PHE A 178 -8.30 -0.94 20.18
C PHE A 178 -7.79 -0.44 21.53
N ARG A 179 -6.66 0.28 21.51
CA ARG A 179 -6.05 0.92 22.67
C ARG A 179 -6.85 2.17 23.03
N SER A 180 -7.02 2.41 24.32
CA SER A 180 -7.63 3.65 24.83
C SER A 180 -6.67 4.85 24.77
N SER A 181 -5.37 4.60 24.76
CA SER A 181 -4.33 5.62 24.60
C SER A 181 -3.17 5.08 23.76
N LEU A 182 -2.60 5.95 22.92
CA LEU A 182 -1.40 5.62 22.17
C LEU A 182 -0.17 5.75 23.11
N PRO A 183 0.72 4.75 23.15
CA PRO A 183 1.96 4.89 23.89
C PRO A 183 2.82 5.99 23.25
N ASP A 184 3.39 6.84 24.11
CA ASP A 184 4.41 7.82 23.73
C ASP A 184 5.70 7.07 23.41
N LEU A 185 5.81 6.57 22.18
CA LEU A 185 7.00 5.89 21.68
C LEU A 185 7.88 6.92 20.97
N SER A 186 9.15 7.01 21.37
CA SER A 186 10.16 7.84 20.69
C SER A 186 10.45 7.38 19.26
N VAL A 187 10.10 6.13 18.90
CA VAL A 187 10.33 5.55 17.58
C VAL A 187 9.02 5.46 16.78
N PRO A 188 8.99 5.93 15.52
CA PRO A 188 7.87 5.73 14.61
C PRO A 188 7.72 4.24 14.24
N LEU A 189 6.77 3.54 14.87
CA LEU A 189 6.41 2.14 14.63
C LEU A 189 6.04 1.88 13.16
N GLU A 190 5.39 2.85 12.51
CA GLU A 190 5.02 2.84 11.10
C GLU A 190 6.26 2.79 10.19
N ALA A 191 7.35 3.48 10.55
CA ALA A 191 8.61 3.40 9.81
C ALA A 191 9.26 2.02 9.97
N MET A 192 9.17 1.40 11.16
CA MET A 192 9.62 0.03 11.37
C MET A 192 8.80 -0.97 10.54
N MET A 193 7.48 -0.83 10.53
CA MET A 193 6.59 -1.66 9.70
C MET A 193 6.93 -1.50 8.21
N ALA A 194 7.10 -0.27 7.72
CA ALA A 194 7.47 -0.01 6.34
C ALA A 194 8.85 -0.59 5.97
N ALA A 195 9.86 -0.40 6.82
CA ALA A 195 11.19 -0.94 6.61
C ALA A 195 11.20 -2.48 6.53
N ARG A 196 10.30 -3.15 7.26
CA ARG A 196 10.13 -4.61 7.16
C ARG A 196 9.54 -5.05 5.83
N LEU A 197 8.68 -4.23 5.22
CA LEU A 197 7.96 -4.54 3.99
C LEU A 197 8.77 -4.25 2.73
N LEU A 198 9.79 -3.41 2.82
CA LEU A 198 10.58 -2.94 1.68
C LEU A 198 11.75 -3.92 1.38
N PRO A 199 11.78 -4.60 0.22
CA PRO A 199 12.86 -5.50 -0.18
C PRO A 199 14.18 -4.74 -0.32
N GLU A 200 15.29 -5.43 -0.02
CA GLU A 200 16.63 -4.84 -0.10
C GLU A 200 16.97 -4.34 -1.51
N GLU A 201 16.59 -5.09 -2.54
CA GLU A 201 16.83 -4.72 -3.93
C GLU A 201 16.01 -3.47 -4.30
N ALA A 202 14.78 -3.37 -3.80
CA ALA A 202 13.94 -2.18 -4.00
C ALA A 202 14.55 -0.95 -3.31
N VAL A 203 15.15 -1.12 -2.11
CA VAL A 203 15.91 -0.06 -1.45
C VAL A 203 17.08 0.36 -2.32
N SER A 204 17.92 -0.57 -2.77
CA SER A 204 19.09 -0.26 -3.61
C SER A 204 18.70 0.50 -4.89
N TRP A 205 17.56 0.13 -5.48
CA TRP A 205 17.01 0.79 -6.67
C TRP A 205 16.51 2.20 -6.37
N LEU A 206 15.83 2.42 -5.23
CA LEU A 206 15.39 3.75 -4.79
C LEU A 206 16.56 4.71 -4.53
N PHE A 207 17.69 4.20 -4.03
CA PHE A 207 18.87 5.01 -3.76
C PHE A 207 19.60 5.50 -5.03
N LEU A 208 19.33 4.93 -6.20
CA LEU A 208 19.87 5.46 -7.47
C LEU A 208 19.34 6.85 -7.82
N VAL A 209 18.14 7.20 -7.36
CA VAL A 209 17.55 8.52 -7.55
C VAL A 209 17.23 9.09 -6.17
N PRO A 210 18.14 9.91 -5.59
CA PRO A 210 17.99 10.43 -4.22
C PRO A 210 16.65 11.11 -3.97
N GLU A 211 16.08 11.78 -4.96
CA GLU A 211 14.76 12.42 -4.89
C GLU A 211 13.63 11.42 -4.69
N ALA A 212 13.71 10.23 -5.30
CA ALA A 212 12.72 9.16 -5.15
C ALA A 212 12.74 8.59 -3.72
N TRP A 213 13.94 8.29 -3.20
CA TRP A 213 14.11 7.89 -1.81
C TRP A 213 13.64 8.97 -0.83
N HIS A 214 14.04 10.23 -1.05
CA HIS A 214 13.67 11.35 -0.19
C HIS A 214 12.15 11.55 -0.16
N CYS A 215 11.48 11.44 -1.32
CA CYS A 215 10.02 11.46 -1.43
C CYS A 215 9.39 10.38 -0.54
N LEU A 216 9.84 9.12 -0.64
CA LEU A 216 9.29 8.02 0.16
C LEU A 216 9.56 8.19 1.66
N ALA A 217 10.76 8.64 2.03
CA ALA A 217 11.15 8.87 3.43
C ALA A 217 10.33 9.99 4.09
N LEU A 218 10.06 11.08 3.38
CA LEU A 218 9.21 12.17 3.88
C LEU A 218 7.77 11.69 4.13
N GLN A 219 7.22 10.89 3.22
CA GLN A 219 5.88 10.29 3.38
C GLN A 219 5.81 9.41 4.62
N LEU A 220 6.83 8.57 4.85
CA LEU A 220 6.91 7.74 6.06
C LEU A 220 7.01 8.55 7.35
N GLY A 221 7.67 9.71 7.29
CA GLY A 221 7.73 10.65 8.41
C GLY A 221 6.46 11.51 8.59
N GLY A 222 5.45 11.36 7.73
CA GLY A 222 4.24 12.19 7.75
C GLY A 222 4.43 13.63 7.23
N HIS A 223 5.58 13.93 6.65
CA HIS A 223 5.91 15.24 6.08
C HIS A 223 5.38 15.35 4.65
N PRO A 224 5.11 16.57 4.14
CA PRO A 224 4.79 16.78 2.73
C PRO A 224 5.87 16.17 1.83
N SER A 225 5.48 15.57 0.71
CA SER A 225 6.39 14.99 -0.26
C SER A 225 7.26 16.07 -0.92
N ALA A 226 8.50 15.72 -1.25
CA ALA A 226 9.34 16.52 -2.14
C ALA A 226 8.74 16.67 -3.55
N VAL A 227 7.83 15.78 -3.94
CA VAL A 227 7.10 15.82 -5.21
C VAL A 227 5.60 15.99 -4.92
N PRO A 228 5.05 17.22 -5.00
CA PRO A 228 3.65 17.52 -4.64
C PRO A 228 2.61 16.71 -5.43
N LEU A 229 2.97 16.23 -6.62
CA LEU A 229 2.11 15.36 -7.42
C LEU A 229 1.82 14.03 -6.71
N VAL A 230 2.81 13.45 -6.00
CA VAL A 230 2.60 12.22 -5.23
C VAL A 230 1.59 12.45 -4.10
N ASP A 231 1.73 13.56 -3.36
CA ASP A 231 0.76 13.93 -2.30
C ASP A 231 -0.65 14.10 -2.86
N SER A 232 -0.77 14.79 -3.99
CA SER A 232 -2.06 15.06 -4.65
C SER A 232 -2.76 13.76 -5.04
N LEU A 233 -2.02 12.81 -5.61
CA LEU A 233 -2.53 11.50 -6.01
C LEU A 233 -2.95 10.65 -4.81
N LEU A 234 -2.15 10.65 -3.74
CA LEU A 234 -2.49 9.92 -2.51
C LEU A 234 -3.73 10.52 -1.84
N GLN A 235 -3.87 11.85 -1.84
CA GLN A 235 -5.05 12.53 -1.30
C GLN A 235 -6.30 12.26 -2.15
N GLU A 236 -6.17 12.23 -3.48
CA GLU A 236 -7.27 11.86 -4.38
C GLU A 236 -7.68 10.40 -4.16
N ALA A 237 -6.72 9.47 -4.09
CA ALA A 237 -6.97 8.07 -3.77
C ALA A 237 -7.66 7.92 -2.40
N ALA A 238 -7.22 8.69 -1.40
CA ALA A 238 -7.77 8.68 -0.05
C ALA A 238 -9.23 9.13 -0.06
N THR A 239 -9.56 10.09 -0.91
CA THR A 239 -10.91 10.61 -1.09
C THR A 239 -11.81 9.56 -1.76
N GLN A 240 -11.32 8.92 -2.83
CA GLN A 240 -12.08 7.88 -3.56
C GLN A 240 -12.39 6.65 -2.71
N VAL A 241 -11.50 6.29 -1.76
CA VAL A 241 -11.71 5.15 -0.86
C VAL A 241 -12.25 5.56 0.52
N GLN A 242 -12.58 6.83 0.75
CA GLN A 242 -13.08 7.31 2.05
C GLN A 242 -12.14 6.88 3.20
N SER A 243 -10.86 7.19 3.04
CA SER A 243 -9.82 6.84 4.02
C SER A 243 -10.05 7.54 5.36
N PRO A 244 -9.89 6.85 6.50
CA PRO A 244 -9.99 7.46 7.82
C PRO A 244 -8.84 8.44 8.13
N LEU A 245 -7.76 8.41 7.35
CA LEU A 245 -6.62 9.33 7.47
C LEU A 245 -6.73 10.56 6.56
N LEU A 246 -7.90 10.80 5.95
CA LEU A 246 -8.13 11.99 5.14
C LEU A 246 -7.75 13.25 5.93
N LYS A 247 -6.69 13.93 5.48
CA LYS A 247 -6.36 15.26 5.98
C LYS A 247 -7.52 16.18 5.57
N PRO A 248 -8.18 16.90 6.49
CA PRO A 248 -9.11 17.94 6.12
C PRO A 248 -8.35 18.91 5.20
N ALA A 249 -8.87 19.13 3.99
CA ALA A 249 -8.38 20.22 3.18
C ALA A 249 -8.48 21.48 4.04
N ALA A 250 -7.34 22.09 4.37
CA ALA A 250 -7.36 23.41 4.96
C ALA A 250 -8.15 24.27 3.99
N SER A 251 -9.34 24.70 4.40
CA SER A 251 -10.10 25.71 3.68
C SER A 251 -9.17 26.89 3.52
N SER A 252 -8.69 27.11 2.31
CA SER A 252 -8.13 28.39 1.91
C SER A 252 -9.28 29.39 1.94
N GLU A 253 -9.59 29.90 3.13
CA GLU A 253 -10.22 31.21 3.22
C GLU A 253 -9.26 32.19 2.54
N PRO A 254 -9.71 32.94 1.52
CA PRO A 254 -8.89 33.99 0.96
C PRO A 254 -8.64 35.02 2.08
N PRO A 255 -7.42 35.57 2.21
CA PRO A 255 -7.25 36.74 3.05
C PRO A 255 -8.15 37.84 2.50
N SER A 256 -9.15 38.24 3.29
CA SER A 256 -9.95 39.43 3.03
C SER A 256 -9.00 40.60 2.81
N ALA A 257 -8.97 41.06 1.56
CA ALA A 257 -8.26 42.25 1.17
C ALA A 257 -8.90 43.47 1.87
N THR A 258 -8.22 43.99 2.88
CA THR A 258 -8.45 45.36 3.36
C THR A 258 -7.33 46.22 2.80
N LEU A 259 -7.68 46.97 1.74
CA LEU A 259 -6.88 48.06 1.21
C LEU A 259 -6.96 49.26 2.16
N ALA A 260 -5.82 49.78 2.60
CA ALA A 260 -5.61 51.22 2.76
C ALA A 260 -4.10 51.57 2.66
N PRO A 261 -3.73 52.72 2.08
CA PRO A 261 -2.38 52.99 1.60
C PRO A 261 -1.55 53.83 2.60
N THR A 262 -0.22 53.70 2.57
CA THR A 262 0.70 54.82 2.88
C THR A 262 2.15 54.50 2.52
N GLY A 263 2.76 55.39 1.70
CA GLY A 263 4.09 55.98 1.90
C GLY A 263 5.37 55.16 1.62
N SER A 264 6.08 55.58 0.55
CA SER A 264 7.55 55.72 0.39
C SER A 264 8.49 54.83 1.21
N ASP A 265 9.33 54.01 0.57
CA ASP A 265 10.65 54.41 0.06
C ASP A 265 11.39 53.20 -0.54
N GLY A 266 12.29 53.49 -1.47
CA GLY A 266 12.94 52.52 -2.34
C GLY A 266 13.95 51.59 -1.67
N VAL A 267 14.32 50.55 -2.42
CA VAL A 267 15.70 50.11 -2.76
C VAL A 267 15.60 48.71 -3.38
N SER A 268 16.05 48.59 -4.64
CA SER A 268 16.22 47.32 -5.35
C SER A 268 17.30 46.44 -4.71
N PRO A 269 17.22 45.12 -4.89
CA PRO A 269 18.43 44.39 -5.27
C PRO A 269 18.24 43.44 -6.47
N LEU A 270 19.39 43.20 -7.11
CA LEU A 270 19.66 42.48 -8.36
C LEU A 270 19.31 40.97 -8.32
N PRO A 271 19.06 40.33 -9.47
CA PRO A 271 18.90 38.87 -9.54
C PRO A 271 20.27 38.18 -9.57
N VAL A 272 20.54 37.31 -8.59
CA VAL A 272 21.65 36.35 -8.64
C VAL A 272 21.20 35.16 -9.47
N SER A 273 21.70 35.08 -10.70
CA SER A 273 21.59 33.88 -11.52
C SER A 273 22.63 32.87 -11.04
N THR A 274 22.21 31.90 -10.24
CA THR A 274 23.04 30.72 -9.95
C THR A 274 22.68 29.62 -10.93
N THR A 275 23.40 29.57 -12.03
CA THR A 275 23.36 28.45 -12.98
C THR A 275 24.04 27.25 -12.33
N LEU A 276 23.27 26.21 -11.98
CA LEU A 276 23.82 24.89 -11.65
C LEU A 276 24.26 24.17 -12.95
N PRO A 277 25.41 23.49 -12.97
CA PRO A 277 25.82 22.71 -14.13
C PRO A 277 24.94 21.45 -14.27
N SER A 278 24.47 21.23 -15.51
CA SER A 278 23.79 20.01 -15.95
C SER A 278 24.74 18.81 -15.83
N VAL A 279 24.45 17.91 -14.90
CA VAL A 279 24.99 16.54 -14.85
C VAL A 279 23.77 15.62 -14.82
N GLY A 280 23.24 15.30 -16.00
CA GLY A 280 21.97 14.59 -16.14
C GLY A 280 22.05 13.43 -17.11
N GLN A 281 22.95 12.47 -16.89
CA GLN A 281 22.99 11.21 -17.64
C GLN A 281 23.27 9.93 -16.82
N PRO A 282 24.11 9.90 -15.76
CA PRO A 282 24.49 8.61 -15.16
C PRO A 282 23.31 7.88 -14.49
N ALA A 283 22.53 8.57 -13.65
CA ALA A 283 21.41 7.95 -12.92
C ALA A 283 20.30 7.39 -13.83
N CYS A 284 20.19 7.87 -15.07
CA CYS A 284 19.18 7.45 -16.05
C CYS A 284 19.45 6.02 -16.54
N GLU A 285 20.67 5.74 -17.00
CA GLU A 285 21.08 4.42 -17.46
C GLU A 285 21.18 3.43 -16.28
N ASP A 286 21.57 3.89 -15.10
CA ASP A 286 21.74 3.05 -13.91
C ASP A 286 20.42 2.41 -13.46
N THR A 287 19.30 3.15 -13.54
CA THR A 287 17.98 2.63 -13.11
C THR A 287 17.49 1.47 -13.98
N GLN A 288 17.62 1.58 -15.30
CA GLN A 288 17.23 0.51 -16.24
C GLN A 288 18.19 -0.67 -16.18
N THR A 289 19.49 -0.39 -16.00
CA THR A 289 20.53 -1.41 -15.88
C THR A 289 20.32 -2.26 -14.62
N LEU A 290 20.09 -1.65 -13.45
CA LEU A 290 19.79 -2.42 -12.23
C LEU A 290 18.50 -3.24 -12.35
N LEU A 291 17.45 -2.68 -12.94
CA LEU A 291 16.21 -3.44 -13.19
C LEU A 291 16.45 -4.67 -14.07
N SER A 292 17.29 -4.54 -15.10
CA SER A 292 17.65 -5.65 -15.99
C SER A 292 18.48 -6.70 -15.26
N LEU A 293 19.40 -6.29 -14.39
CA LEU A 293 20.18 -7.20 -13.55
C LEU A 293 19.27 -8.00 -12.60
N PHE A 294 18.33 -7.35 -11.93
CA PHE A 294 17.38 -8.04 -11.05
C PHE A 294 16.53 -9.06 -11.80
N GLN A 295 16.12 -8.75 -13.03
CA GLN A 295 15.39 -9.69 -13.89
C GLN A 295 16.25 -10.88 -14.31
N SER A 296 17.51 -10.64 -14.69
CA SER A 296 18.41 -11.73 -15.09
C SER A 296 18.68 -12.73 -13.96
N ASN A 297 18.77 -12.26 -12.72
CA ASN A 297 18.91 -13.13 -11.56
C ASN A 297 17.68 -14.01 -11.33
N ASP A 298 16.47 -13.55 -11.72
CA ASP A 298 15.25 -14.35 -11.63
C ASP A 298 15.26 -15.49 -12.64
N GLU A 299 15.68 -15.22 -13.89
CA GLU A 299 15.77 -16.27 -14.92
C GLU A 299 16.83 -17.32 -14.58
N VAL A 300 17.97 -16.90 -14.01
CA VAL A 300 19.01 -17.81 -13.55
C VAL A 300 18.53 -18.66 -12.36
N SER A 301 17.83 -18.06 -11.40
CA SER A 301 17.31 -18.79 -10.24
C SER A 301 16.24 -19.82 -10.66
N LEU A 302 15.31 -19.43 -11.54
CA LEU A 302 14.27 -20.31 -12.06
C LEU A 302 14.84 -21.45 -12.93
N SER A 303 15.92 -21.20 -13.68
CA SER A 303 16.55 -22.24 -14.51
C SER A 303 17.38 -23.24 -13.69
N ILE A 304 17.92 -22.84 -12.54
CA ILE A 304 18.58 -23.76 -11.59
C ILE A 304 17.53 -24.67 -10.92
N ASP A 305 16.41 -24.12 -10.43
CA ASP A 305 15.33 -24.91 -9.79
C ASP A 305 14.68 -25.92 -10.74
N VAL A 306 14.63 -25.64 -12.05
CA VAL A 306 14.10 -26.56 -13.07
C VAL A 306 15.09 -27.69 -13.39
N ASN A 307 16.40 -27.43 -13.35
CA ASN A 307 17.42 -28.44 -13.63
C ASN A 307 17.73 -29.36 -12.43
N GLU A 308 17.46 -28.93 -11.20
CA GLU A 308 17.70 -29.77 -10.01
C GLU A 308 16.61 -30.84 -9.79
N ASN A 309 15.43 -30.68 -10.40
CA ASN A 309 14.32 -31.65 -10.30
C ASN A 309 14.35 -32.80 -11.32
N ASP A 310 15.27 -32.80 -12.29
CA ASP A 310 15.34 -33.85 -13.34
C ASP A 310 16.50 -34.84 -13.17
N ASN A 311 17.33 -34.69 -12.12
CA ASN A 311 18.50 -35.55 -11.91
C ASN A 311 18.35 -36.65 -10.84
N ASP A 312 17.23 -36.73 -10.12
CA ASP A 312 17.07 -37.67 -8.99
C ASP A 312 16.26 -38.96 -9.28
N LEU A 313 16.10 -39.32 -10.56
CA LEU A 313 15.40 -40.56 -10.97
C LEU A 313 16.22 -41.51 -11.86
N LYS A 314 17.54 -41.59 -11.66
CA LYS A 314 18.33 -42.68 -12.26
C LYS A 314 19.45 -43.18 -11.37
N LEU A 315 19.16 -43.69 -10.17
CA LEU A 315 20.07 -44.66 -9.56
C LEU A 315 19.29 -45.57 -8.60
N HIS A 316 18.91 -46.75 -9.09
CA HIS A 316 19.09 -48.03 -8.39
C HIS A 316 18.41 -49.15 -9.19
N LYS A 317 19.22 -49.93 -9.94
CA LYS A 317 18.95 -51.34 -10.19
C LYS A 317 20.25 -52.13 -10.23
N HIS A 318 20.32 -53.06 -9.28
CA HIS A 318 21.13 -54.28 -9.24
C HIS A 318 22.63 -54.14 -8.94
N PRO A 319 23.25 -55.16 -8.30
CA PRO A 319 23.04 -56.60 -8.47
C PRO A 319 21.96 -57.24 -7.59
#